data_AF-A0A3E0HBR5-F1
#
_entry.id   AF-A0A3E0HBR5-F1
#
_cell.length_a   1.000
_cell.length_b   1.000
_cell.length_c   1.000
_cell.angle_alpha   90.00
_cell.angle_beta   90.00
_cell.angle_gamma   90.00
#
_symmetry.space_group_name_H-M   'P 1'
#
loop_
_entity.id
_entity.type
_entity.pdbx_description
1 polymer ?
#
loop_
_entity_poly.entity_id
_entity_poly.type
_entity_poly.pdbx_seq_one_letter_code
_entity_poly.pdbx_strand_id
1 'polypeptide(L)'
;MTIAIRRPITVLAACAAVGALVTGCGAGPGGTAAQISSAALVGGHPVSLQTVQQNITDVLADSADARKLQQQKPSAFPPVARTIAQYAVWDEVTNQLAAKMGVTVGQDKVDQLYNQVTASGQFPTLGQPSNIPVKGDLLKTFAKDNLLWGQLGTKQLGSTVYTLSYGAAPDRNGAQQLVDKIVAHPEQHGAILDAAMVANGGSTPSDKGKTIDQTFPAAAVPQALQPLWGADAGTVVAFPVQDQSGSGAPSVWAVVYVQKIQDNVRSSAGGQDLSQLAGQFGFDMMVRYAQQVGVDLNPRFGVWEPLIGGVSASEGETATLTAKVTSAP
;
A
#
# COMPACT_ATOMS: atom_id res chain seq x y z
N MET A 1 -72.65 3.26 -22.83
CA MET A 1 -73.58 2.69 -21.83
C MET A 1 -73.15 1.24 -21.64
N THR A 2 -72.68 0.72 -20.50
CA THR A 2 -72.71 1.17 -19.10
C THR A 2 -71.58 0.45 -18.34
N ILE A 3 -71.02 1.14 -17.35
CA ILE A 3 -69.92 0.77 -16.45
C ILE A 3 -70.33 -0.36 -15.48
N ALA A 4 -69.39 -1.21 -15.06
CA ALA A 4 -69.42 -1.80 -13.71
C ALA A 4 -68.02 -2.13 -13.17
N ILE A 5 -67.61 -1.34 -12.18
CA ILE A 5 -66.48 -1.51 -11.24
C ILE A 5 -66.83 -2.56 -10.19
N ARG A 6 -65.86 -3.33 -9.67
CA ARG A 6 -65.70 -3.65 -8.23
C ARG A 6 -64.39 -4.41 -7.93
N ARG A 7 -63.55 -3.80 -7.10
CA ARG A 7 -62.58 -4.47 -6.21
C ARG A 7 -63.22 -4.60 -4.82
N PRO A 8 -62.99 -5.69 -4.09
CA PRO A 8 -62.47 -5.61 -2.71
C PRO A 8 -61.35 -6.66 -2.48
N ILE A 9 -60.21 -6.32 -1.86
CA ILE A 9 -59.94 -6.22 -0.41
C ILE A 9 -59.88 -7.61 0.29
N THR A 10 -58.63 -8.03 0.51
CA THR A 10 -58.05 -8.58 1.75
C THR A 10 -58.54 -9.93 2.30
N VAL A 11 -57.64 -10.93 2.29
CA VAL A 11 -57.47 -11.86 3.42
C VAL A 11 -55.98 -11.94 3.75
N LEU A 12 -55.70 -11.62 5.01
CA LEU A 12 -54.43 -11.55 5.71
C LEU A 12 -54.09 -12.91 6.35
N ALA A 13 -52.79 -13.17 6.55
CA ALA A 13 -52.19 -14.02 7.60
C ALA A 13 -52.38 -15.55 7.47
N ALA A 14 -51.44 -16.43 7.84
CA ALA A 14 -50.11 -16.38 8.44
C ALA A 14 -49.45 -17.76 8.24
N CYS A 15 -48.13 -17.82 8.20
CA CYS A 15 -47.26 -18.91 8.68
C CYS A 15 -45.82 -18.45 8.42
N ALA A 16 -45.16 -17.85 9.41
CA ALA A 16 -44.37 -18.52 10.44
C ALA A 16 -42.97 -18.91 9.91
N ALA A 17 -42.00 -18.14 10.41
CA ALA A 17 -40.59 -18.46 10.64
C ALA A 17 -40.04 -19.78 10.05
N VAL A 18 -39.18 -19.64 9.04
CA VAL A 18 -38.01 -20.51 8.89
C VAL A 18 -36.79 -19.64 9.14
N GLY A 19 -36.43 -19.56 10.42
CA GLY A 19 -35.13 -19.06 10.84
C GLY A 19 -34.06 -20.12 10.61
N ALA A 20 -32.85 -19.62 10.32
CA ALA A 20 -31.57 -20.30 10.41
C ALA A 20 -31.42 -21.60 9.61
N LEU A 21 -30.88 -21.49 8.40
CA LEU A 21 -29.82 -22.35 7.86
C LEU A 21 -29.26 -21.67 6.58
N VAL A 22 -28.65 -20.48 6.73
CA VAL A 22 -27.68 -20.03 5.73
C VAL A 22 -26.34 -20.60 6.19
N THR A 23 -26.03 -21.80 5.71
CA THR A 23 -24.66 -22.31 5.66
C THR A 23 -23.88 -21.44 4.68
N GLY A 24 -23.44 -20.27 5.16
CA GLY A 24 -22.56 -19.37 4.45
C GLY A 24 -21.16 -19.95 4.40
N CYS A 25 -20.87 -20.76 3.38
CA CYS A 25 -19.50 -20.96 2.93
C CYS A 25 -19.01 -19.64 2.32
N GLY A 26 -18.39 -18.78 3.14
CA GLY A 26 -17.68 -17.59 2.66
C GLY A 26 -17.47 -16.48 3.68
N ALA A 27 -18.24 -16.43 4.76
CA ALA A 27 -18.02 -15.45 5.83
C ALA A 27 -17.14 -16.10 6.91
N GLY A 28 -15.84 -15.80 6.88
CA GLY A 28 -15.00 -16.02 8.05
C GLY A 28 -15.55 -15.27 9.27
N PRO A 29 -15.21 -15.71 10.50
CA PRO A 29 -15.72 -15.11 11.72
C PRO A 29 -15.17 -13.68 11.86
N GLY A 30 -15.96 -12.68 11.44
CA GLY A 30 -15.57 -11.26 11.51
C GLY A 30 -16.24 -10.34 10.48
N GLY A 31 -16.86 -10.89 9.42
CA GLY A 31 -17.45 -10.11 8.32
C GLY A 31 -18.71 -9.31 8.70
N THR A 32 -18.61 -7.99 8.90
CA THR A 32 -19.78 -7.09 8.92
C THR A 32 -20.43 -7.00 7.54
N ALA A 33 -21.73 -6.67 7.46
CA ALA A 33 -22.42 -6.50 6.17
C ALA A 33 -21.71 -5.49 5.24
N ALA A 34 -21.00 -4.51 5.81
CA ALA A 34 -20.17 -3.56 5.07
C ALA A 34 -19.00 -4.24 4.35
N GLN A 35 -18.30 -5.20 4.96
CA GLN A 35 -17.18 -5.92 4.33
C GLN A 35 -17.62 -6.74 3.11
N ILE A 36 -18.87 -7.21 3.06
CA ILE A 36 -19.40 -8.00 1.94
C ILE A 36 -19.51 -7.15 0.66
N SER A 37 -19.84 -5.87 0.80
CA SER A 37 -20.00 -4.92 -0.31
C SER A 37 -18.76 -4.06 -0.58
N SER A 38 -17.66 -4.29 0.14
CA SER A 38 -16.45 -3.48 0.05
C SER A 38 -15.29 -4.25 -0.57
N ALA A 39 -14.51 -3.55 -1.40
CA ALA A 39 -13.22 -4.03 -1.87
C ALA A 39 -12.15 -3.90 -0.79
N ALA A 40 -12.26 -2.89 0.07
CA ALA A 40 -11.44 -2.71 1.26
C ALA A 40 -12.16 -1.83 2.29
N LEU A 41 -11.68 -1.82 3.53
CA LEU A 41 -11.95 -0.78 4.51
C LEU A 41 -10.65 0.00 4.77
N VAL A 42 -10.71 1.33 4.73
CA VAL A 42 -9.58 2.22 5.03
C VAL A 42 -9.95 3.09 6.23
N GLY A 43 -9.38 2.83 7.41
CA GLY A 43 -9.80 3.52 8.64
C GLY A 43 -11.28 3.34 8.96
N GLY A 44 -11.87 2.21 8.56
CA GLY A 44 -13.31 1.94 8.66
C GLY A 44 -14.16 2.54 7.53
N HIS A 45 -13.59 3.34 6.62
CA HIS A 45 -14.28 3.84 5.43
C HIS A 45 -14.34 2.79 4.32
N PRO A 46 -15.52 2.45 3.78
CA PRO A 46 -15.65 1.42 2.77
C PRO A 46 -15.18 1.90 1.40
N VAL A 47 -14.21 1.20 0.82
CA VAL A 47 -13.88 1.27 -0.61
C VAL A 47 -14.86 0.38 -1.36
N SER A 48 -15.63 0.96 -2.29
CA SER A 48 -16.73 0.27 -2.97
C SER A 48 -16.27 -0.89 -3.85
N LEU A 49 -16.85 -2.08 -3.64
CA LEU A 49 -16.64 -3.22 -4.54
C LEU A 49 -17.19 -2.95 -5.95
N GLN A 50 -18.31 -2.20 -6.03
CA GLN A 50 -18.92 -1.86 -7.31
C GLN A 50 -17.98 -1.00 -8.17
N THR A 51 -17.27 -0.05 -7.56
CA THR A 51 -16.28 0.78 -8.27
C THR A 51 -15.14 -0.07 -8.82
N VAL A 52 -14.63 -1.01 -8.03
CA VAL A 52 -13.58 -1.95 -8.50
C VAL A 52 -14.09 -2.83 -9.64
N GLN A 53 -15.32 -3.34 -9.55
CA GLN A 53 -15.93 -4.15 -10.61
C GLN A 53 -16.15 -3.33 -11.89
N GLN A 54 -16.59 -2.09 -11.78
CA GLN A 54 -16.75 -1.20 -12.92
C GLN A 54 -15.41 -0.94 -13.60
N ASN A 55 -14.36 -0.61 -12.84
CA ASN A 55 -13.01 -0.42 -13.39
C ASN A 55 -12.48 -1.68 -14.10
N ILE A 56 -12.77 -2.88 -13.59
CA ILE A 56 -12.44 -4.14 -14.26
C ILE A 56 -13.19 -4.26 -15.60
N THR A 57 -14.49 -3.96 -15.62
CA THR A 57 -15.30 -3.98 -16.84
C THR A 57 -14.79 -2.96 -17.86
N ASP A 58 -14.43 -1.75 -17.44
CA ASP A 58 -13.93 -0.71 -18.33
C ASP A 58 -12.57 -1.08 -18.93
N VAL A 59 -11.66 -1.65 -18.13
CA VAL A 59 -10.39 -2.19 -18.63
C VAL A 59 -10.63 -3.29 -19.68
N LEU A 60 -11.61 -4.17 -19.47
CA LEU A 60 -11.99 -5.20 -20.44
C LEU A 60 -12.65 -4.60 -21.70
N ALA A 61 -13.39 -3.49 -21.58
CA ALA A 61 -13.99 -2.80 -22.73
C ALA A 61 -12.92 -2.09 -23.58
N ASP A 62 -11.94 -1.47 -22.93
CA ASP A 62 -10.94 -0.61 -23.58
C ASP A 62 -9.68 -1.36 -24.08
N SER A 63 -9.43 -2.57 -23.59
CA SER A 63 -8.23 -3.34 -23.90
C SER A 63 -8.53 -4.71 -24.52
N ALA A 64 -8.15 -4.85 -25.80
CA ALA A 64 -8.18 -6.16 -26.47
C ALA A 64 -7.25 -7.17 -25.80
N ASP A 65 -6.10 -6.73 -25.28
CA ASP A 65 -5.17 -7.58 -24.55
C ASP A 65 -5.76 -8.05 -23.22
N ALA A 66 -6.51 -7.19 -22.51
CA ALA A 66 -7.21 -7.59 -21.29
C ALA A 66 -8.28 -8.65 -21.58
N ARG A 67 -9.07 -8.49 -22.65
CA ARG A 67 -10.04 -9.52 -23.10
C ARG A 67 -9.36 -10.82 -23.46
N LYS A 68 -8.26 -10.75 -24.22
CA LYS A 68 -7.47 -11.93 -24.61
C LYS A 68 -6.91 -12.64 -23.39
N LEU A 69 -6.39 -11.89 -22.41
CA LEU A 69 -5.89 -12.42 -21.14
C LEU A 69 -7.01 -13.14 -20.38
N GLN A 70 -8.18 -12.49 -20.23
CA GLN A 70 -9.33 -13.09 -19.54
C GLN A 70 -9.83 -14.38 -20.23
N GLN A 71 -9.91 -14.38 -21.57
CA GLN A 71 -10.46 -15.51 -22.33
C GLN A 71 -9.47 -16.67 -22.49
N GLN A 72 -8.20 -16.37 -22.75
CA GLN A 72 -7.20 -17.39 -23.12
C GLN A 72 -6.32 -17.81 -21.94
N LYS A 73 -6.15 -16.94 -20.93
CA LYS A 73 -5.33 -17.19 -19.75
C LYS A 73 -6.04 -16.67 -18.49
N PRO A 74 -7.23 -17.19 -18.15
CA PRO A 74 -8.03 -16.67 -17.02
C PRO A 74 -7.27 -16.68 -15.69
N SER A 75 -6.32 -17.60 -15.48
CA SER A 75 -5.45 -17.64 -14.30
C SER A 75 -4.45 -16.48 -14.20
N ALA A 76 -4.19 -15.76 -15.30
CA ALA A 76 -3.30 -14.59 -15.35
C ALA A 76 -4.05 -13.26 -15.18
N PHE A 77 -5.39 -13.29 -15.10
CA PHE A 77 -6.21 -12.10 -14.87
C PHE A 77 -6.28 -11.63 -13.40
N PRO A 78 -6.22 -12.48 -12.36
CA PRO A 78 -6.26 -12.03 -10.96
C PRO A 78 -5.25 -10.93 -10.61
N PRO A 79 -3.99 -10.94 -11.08
CA PRO A 79 -3.07 -9.80 -10.92
C PRO A 79 -3.66 -8.46 -11.38
N VAL A 80 -4.39 -8.42 -12.50
CA VAL A 80 -5.03 -7.20 -13.01
C VAL A 80 -6.10 -6.71 -12.03
N ALA A 81 -6.99 -7.60 -11.59
CA ALA A 81 -8.02 -7.27 -10.61
C ALA A 81 -7.44 -6.78 -9.27
N ARG A 82 -6.34 -7.39 -8.82
CA ARG A 82 -5.61 -6.97 -7.62
C ARG A 82 -5.02 -5.57 -7.75
N THR A 83 -4.36 -5.26 -8.88
CA THR A 83 -3.84 -3.90 -9.11
C THR A 83 -4.95 -2.85 -9.19
N ILE A 84 -6.12 -3.19 -9.75
CA ILE A 84 -7.27 -2.27 -9.76
C ILE A 84 -7.80 -2.02 -8.33
N ALA A 85 -7.92 -3.06 -7.51
CA ALA A 85 -8.31 -2.92 -6.11
C ALA A 85 -7.28 -2.09 -5.31
N GLN A 86 -5.99 -2.31 -5.57
CA GLN A 86 -4.89 -1.53 -5.00
C GLN A 86 -5.02 -0.03 -5.34
N TYR A 87 -5.33 0.32 -6.59
CA TYR A 87 -5.54 1.71 -6.99
C TYR A 87 -6.74 2.35 -6.30
N ALA A 88 -7.82 1.58 -6.08
CA ALA A 88 -8.98 2.09 -5.34
C ALA A 88 -8.64 2.36 -3.86
N VAL A 89 -7.78 1.54 -3.24
CA VAL A 89 -7.25 1.80 -1.90
C VAL A 89 -6.35 3.03 -1.90
N TRP A 90 -5.45 3.16 -2.88
CA TRP A 90 -4.57 4.32 -3.01
C TRP A 90 -5.35 5.63 -3.14
N ASP A 91 -6.38 5.68 -3.99
CA ASP A 91 -7.23 6.86 -4.15
C ASP A 91 -7.88 7.24 -2.82
N GLU A 92 -8.50 6.28 -2.11
CA GLU A 92 -9.14 6.52 -0.82
C GLU A 92 -8.15 7.05 0.23
N VAL A 93 -7.02 6.36 0.43
CA VAL A 93 -5.99 6.77 1.39
C VAL A 93 -5.40 8.15 1.02
N THR A 94 -5.15 8.39 -0.27
CA THR A 94 -4.62 9.67 -0.76
C THR A 94 -5.61 10.81 -0.51
N ASN A 95 -6.90 10.61 -0.77
CA ASN A 95 -7.93 11.62 -0.52
C ASN A 95 -8.04 11.93 0.98
N GLN A 96 -8.03 10.91 1.85
CA GLN A 96 -8.03 11.11 3.30
C GLN A 96 -6.79 11.87 3.79
N LEU A 97 -5.59 11.49 3.33
CA LEU A 97 -4.34 12.16 3.70
C LEU A 97 -4.30 13.61 3.18
N ALA A 98 -4.69 13.83 1.93
CA ALA A 98 -4.77 15.15 1.33
C ALA A 98 -5.73 16.06 2.09
N ALA A 99 -6.92 15.56 2.46
CA ALA A 99 -7.87 16.28 3.29
C ALA A 99 -7.29 16.62 4.67
N LYS A 100 -6.66 15.65 5.34
CA LYS A 100 -5.98 15.85 6.64
C LYS A 100 -4.89 16.92 6.55
N MET A 101 -4.18 17.00 5.44
CA MET A 101 -3.08 17.95 5.22
C MET A 101 -3.49 19.25 4.52
N GLY A 102 -4.76 19.43 4.16
CA GLY A 102 -5.22 20.60 3.42
C GLY A 102 -4.55 20.75 2.04
N VAL A 103 -4.30 19.65 1.35
CA VAL A 103 -3.69 19.59 0.01
C VAL A 103 -4.79 19.37 -1.02
N THR A 104 -4.74 20.12 -2.12
CA THR A 104 -5.76 20.07 -3.19
C THR A 104 -5.13 20.23 -4.57
N VAL A 105 -5.69 19.57 -5.58
CA VAL A 105 -5.28 19.71 -6.98
C VAL A 105 -6.42 20.29 -7.82
N GLY A 106 -6.09 21.19 -8.74
CA GLY A 106 -7.06 21.75 -9.69
C GLY A 106 -7.36 20.76 -10.82
N GLN A 107 -8.61 20.75 -11.30
CA GLN A 107 -9.06 19.86 -12.37
C GLN A 107 -8.30 20.10 -13.69
N ASP A 108 -7.91 21.34 -13.95
CA ASP A 108 -7.08 21.75 -15.08
C ASP A 108 -5.73 21.03 -15.11
N LYS A 109 -5.07 20.88 -13.95
CA LYS A 109 -3.81 20.15 -13.82
C LYS A 109 -3.98 18.65 -14.02
N VAL A 110 -5.08 18.10 -13.52
CA VAL A 110 -5.43 16.69 -13.74
C VAL A 110 -5.62 16.42 -15.22
N ASP A 111 -6.40 17.25 -15.92
CA ASP A 111 -6.64 17.11 -17.35
C ASP A 111 -5.36 17.31 -18.17
N GLN A 112 -4.49 18.24 -17.75
CA GLN A 112 -3.18 18.44 -18.38
C GLN A 112 -2.29 17.19 -18.26
N LEU A 113 -2.16 16.62 -17.05
CA LEU A 113 -1.34 15.42 -16.85
C LEU A 113 -1.94 14.21 -17.58
N TYR A 114 -3.26 14.04 -17.55
CA TYR A 114 -3.97 13.01 -18.31
C TYR A 114 -3.67 13.12 -19.82
N ASN A 115 -3.76 14.33 -20.38
CA ASN A 115 -3.47 14.56 -21.79
C ASN A 115 -2.00 14.32 -22.13
N GLN A 116 -1.07 14.68 -21.25
CA GLN A 116 0.35 14.43 -21.41
C GLN A 116 0.67 12.93 -21.48
N VAL A 117 0.12 12.14 -20.55
CA VAL A 117 0.30 10.67 -20.53
C VAL A 117 -0.33 10.03 -21.77
N THR A 118 -1.53 10.47 -22.15
CA THR A 118 -2.21 9.98 -23.35
C THR A 118 -1.42 10.29 -24.62
N ALA A 119 -0.86 11.50 -24.73
CA ALA A 119 -0.07 11.93 -25.89
C ALA A 119 1.29 11.22 -25.99
N SER A 120 1.93 10.90 -24.86
CA SER A 120 3.20 10.17 -24.86
C SER A 120 3.03 8.67 -25.15
N GLY A 121 1.84 8.12 -24.92
CA GLY A 121 1.57 6.68 -25.00
C GLY A 121 2.21 5.87 -23.87
N GLN A 122 2.80 6.53 -22.87
CA GLN A 122 3.48 5.89 -21.73
C GLN A 122 2.52 5.74 -20.55
N PHE A 123 1.67 4.71 -20.62
CA PHE A 123 0.68 4.45 -19.58
C PHE A 123 1.28 3.67 -18.40
N PRO A 124 0.80 3.89 -17.16
CA PRO A 124 0.97 2.93 -16.09
C PRO A 124 0.30 1.61 -16.49
N THR A 125 0.74 0.50 -15.90
CA THR A 125 0.28 -0.84 -16.28
C THR A 125 -0.29 -1.64 -15.11
N LEU A 126 -1.23 -2.54 -15.42
CA LEU A 126 -1.91 -3.42 -14.48
C LEU A 126 -1.39 -4.86 -14.58
N GLY A 127 -1.39 -5.55 -13.44
CA GLY A 127 -1.29 -7.00 -13.36
C GLY A 127 0.01 -7.58 -13.91
N GLN A 128 1.16 -7.03 -13.51
CA GLN A 128 2.48 -7.58 -13.83
C GLN A 128 2.48 -9.12 -13.72
N PRO A 129 3.03 -9.85 -14.70
CA PRO A 129 3.75 -9.36 -15.90
C PRO A 129 2.85 -9.03 -17.11
N SER A 130 1.52 -9.03 -16.97
CA SER A 130 0.57 -8.85 -18.08
C SER A 130 0.60 -7.45 -18.69
N ASN A 131 1.05 -6.45 -17.93
CA ASN A 131 1.32 -5.09 -18.40
C ASN A 131 0.15 -4.41 -19.14
N ILE A 132 -1.08 -4.58 -18.65
CA ILE A 132 -2.27 -4.00 -19.28
C ILE A 132 -2.27 -2.47 -19.08
N PRO A 133 -2.27 -1.63 -20.13
CA PRO A 133 -2.26 -0.18 -19.97
C PRO A 133 -3.50 0.35 -19.23
N VAL A 134 -3.28 1.25 -18.28
CA VAL A 134 -4.34 1.99 -17.56
C VAL A 134 -4.86 3.12 -18.46
N LYS A 135 -6.17 3.19 -18.67
CA LYS A 135 -6.84 4.18 -19.54
C LYS A 135 -8.11 4.73 -18.89
N GLY A 136 -8.76 5.67 -19.57
CA GLY A 136 -10.07 6.20 -19.19
C GLY A 136 -10.08 6.83 -17.80
N ASP A 137 -11.17 6.63 -17.07
CA ASP A 137 -11.35 7.21 -15.74
C ASP A 137 -10.31 6.71 -14.73
N LEU A 138 -9.86 5.45 -14.83
CA LEU A 138 -8.81 4.93 -13.96
C LEU A 138 -7.49 5.70 -14.13
N LEU A 139 -7.14 6.06 -15.37
CA LEU A 139 -5.97 6.90 -15.65
C LEU A 139 -6.15 8.32 -15.10
N LYS A 140 -7.37 8.87 -15.18
CA LYS A 140 -7.67 10.20 -14.65
C LYS A 140 -7.56 10.26 -13.12
N THR A 141 -8.05 9.24 -12.43
CA THR A 141 -7.86 9.08 -10.97
C THR A 141 -6.38 8.94 -10.62
N PHE A 142 -5.65 8.08 -11.32
CA PHE A 142 -4.21 7.94 -11.11
C PHE A 142 -3.45 9.26 -11.32
N ALA A 143 -3.78 10.04 -12.35
CA ALA A 143 -3.19 11.35 -12.60
C ALA A 143 -3.45 12.33 -11.44
N LYS A 144 -4.68 12.37 -10.91
CA LYS A 144 -5.04 13.16 -9.72
C LYS A 144 -4.19 12.76 -8.52
N ASP A 145 -4.08 11.46 -8.25
CA ASP A 145 -3.32 10.95 -7.10
C ASP A 145 -1.83 11.28 -7.20
N ASN A 146 -1.23 11.14 -8.38
CA ASN A 146 0.17 11.52 -8.61
C ASN A 146 0.42 13.01 -8.34
N LEU A 147 -0.51 13.88 -8.73
CA LEU A 147 -0.42 15.31 -8.44
C LEU A 147 -0.55 15.58 -6.93
N LEU A 148 -1.42 14.85 -6.23
CA LEU A 148 -1.55 14.95 -4.77
C LEU A 148 -0.28 14.48 -4.07
N TRP A 149 0.30 13.34 -4.47
CA TRP A 149 1.57 12.85 -3.93
C TRP A 149 2.70 13.86 -4.13
N GLY A 150 2.82 14.44 -5.33
CA GLY A 150 3.80 15.51 -5.59
C GLY A 150 3.66 16.70 -4.63
N GLN A 151 2.44 17.15 -4.37
CA GLN A 151 2.19 18.25 -3.43
C GLN A 151 2.44 17.86 -1.97
N LEU A 152 2.00 16.66 -1.56
CA LEU A 152 2.24 16.11 -0.22
C LEU A 152 3.74 16.02 0.06
N GLY A 153 4.51 15.45 -0.88
CA GLY A 153 5.94 15.33 -0.70
C GLY A 153 6.68 16.65 -0.75
N THR A 154 6.28 17.59 -1.62
CA THR A 154 6.85 18.95 -1.63
C THR A 154 6.67 19.64 -0.29
N LYS A 155 5.52 19.44 0.36
CA LYS A 155 5.21 20.04 1.66
C LYS A 155 6.05 19.47 2.80
N GLN A 156 6.43 18.19 2.73
CA GLN A 156 6.90 17.44 3.89
C GLN A 156 8.36 16.92 3.77
N LEU A 157 8.88 16.72 2.56
CA LEU A 157 10.22 16.15 2.32
C LEU A 157 11.34 16.99 2.96
N GLY A 158 11.25 18.32 2.89
CA GLY A 158 12.26 19.23 3.45
C GLY A 158 12.19 19.40 4.98
N SER A 159 11.16 18.84 5.63
CA SER A 159 10.88 19.04 7.05
C SER A 159 10.69 17.75 7.84
N THR A 160 10.97 16.60 7.22
CA THR A 160 10.87 15.30 7.87
C THR A 160 12.25 14.76 8.22
N VAL A 161 12.37 14.21 9.43
CA VAL A 161 13.58 13.58 9.95
C VAL A 161 13.24 12.20 10.50
N TYR A 162 14.04 11.20 10.14
CA TYR A 162 13.92 9.82 10.61
C TYR A 162 15.03 9.51 11.61
N THR A 163 14.72 8.74 12.64
CA THR A 163 15.71 8.07 13.49
C THR A 163 15.56 6.57 13.28
N LEU A 164 16.64 5.95 12.81
CA LEU A 164 16.67 4.58 12.32
C LEU A 164 17.80 3.80 12.97
N SER A 165 17.53 2.55 13.33
CA SER A 165 18.54 1.55 13.62
C SER A 165 18.43 0.43 12.59
N TYR A 166 19.52 0.07 11.91
CA TYR A 166 19.46 -0.92 10.83
C TYR A 166 20.59 -1.96 10.89
N GLY A 167 20.29 -3.10 10.28
CA GLY A 167 21.19 -4.23 10.10
C GLY A 167 20.81 -5.04 8.87
N ALA A 168 21.42 -6.21 8.71
CA ALA A 168 21.19 -7.07 7.56
C ALA A 168 20.98 -8.53 7.97
N ALA A 169 20.26 -9.28 7.15
CA ALA A 169 20.11 -10.72 7.19
C ALA A 169 20.41 -11.33 5.81
N PRO A 170 20.85 -12.60 5.74
CA PRO A 170 21.15 -13.24 4.45
C PRO A 170 19.90 -13.58 3.65
N ASP A 171 18.77 -13.83 4.32
CA ASP A 171 17.52 -14.24 3.71
C ASP A 171 16.29 -13.79 4.53
N ARG A 172 15.09 -14.07 4.01
CA ARG A 172 13.81 -13.71 4.64
C ARG A 172 13.63 -14.36 6.01
N ASN A 173 14.11 -15.58 6.20
CA ASN A 173 13.96 -16.30 7.48
C ASN A 173 14.84 -15.67 8.55
N GLY A 174 16.09 -15.34 8.21
CA GLY A 174 16.98 -14.58 9.08
C GLY A 174 16.43 -13.18 9.39
N ALA A 175 15.82 -12.52 8.39
CA ALA A 175 15.16 -11.24 8.59
C ALA A 175 13.98 -11.35 9.56
N GLN A 176 13.12 -12.36 9.41
CA GLN A 176 12.00 -12.61 10.32
C GLN A 176 12.49 -12.85 11.75
N GLN A 177 13.54 -13.65 11.94
CA GLN A 177 14.12 -13.88 13.27
C GLN A 177 14.64 -12.60 13.92
N LEU A 178 15.22 -11.68 13.15
CA LEU A 178 15.65 -10.38 13.68
C LEU A 178 14.46 -9.48 14.00
N VAL A 179 13.43 -9.45 13.14
CA VAL A 179 12.17 -8.73 13.40
C VAL A 179 11.57 -9.20 14.72
N ASP A 180 11.41 -10.52 14.90
CA ASP A 180 10.82 -11.09 16.11
C ASP A 180 11.62 -10.76 17.37
N LYS A 181 12.96 -10.82 17.29
CA LYS A 181 13.85 -10.45 18.41
C LYS A 181 13.74 -8.99 18.79
N ILE A 182 13.69 -8.08 17.82
CA ILE A 182 13.58 -6.64 18.09
C ILE A 182 12.18 -6.32 18.64
N VAL A 183 11.13 -6.96 18.14
CA VAL A 183 9.77 -6.80 18.67
C VAL A 183 9.68 -7.30 20.12
N ALA A 184 10.33 -8.42 20.44
CA ALA A 184 10.33 -8.97 21.80
C ALA A 184 11.20 -8.18 22.79
N HIS A 185 12.29 -7.57 22.30
CA HIS A 185 13.28 -6.84 23.11
C HIS A 185 13.68 -5.51 22.45
N PRO A 186 12.76 -4.54 22.33
CA PRO A 186 13.02 -3.30 21.60
C PRO A 186 14.10 -2.43 22.24
N GLU A 187 14.33 -2.56 23.55
CA GLU A 187 15.44 -1.91 24.26
C GLU A 187 16.81 -2.48 23.87
N GLN A 188 16.87 -3.69 23.32
CA GLN A 188 18.09 -4.36 22.88
C GLN A 188 18.34 -4.27 21.38
N HIS A 189 17.51 -3.52 20.64
CA HIS A 189 17.57 -3.44 19.18
C HIS A 189 18.98 -3.13 18.65
N GLY A 190 19.72 -2.22 19.31
CA GLY A 190 21.07 -1.86 18.92
C GLY A 190 22.04 -3.05 18.99
N ALA A 191 22.02 -3.79 20.10
CA ALA A 191 22.86 -4.97 20.28
C ALA A 191 22.48 -6.10 19.30
N ILE A 192 21.18 -6.29 19.05
CA ILE A 192 20.66 -7.30 18.10
C ILE A 192 21.15 -6.99 16.68
N LEU A 193 21.00 -5.74 16.24
CA LEU A 193 21.35 -5.31 14.88
C LEU A 193 22.88 -5.26 14.67
N ASP A 194 23.64 -4.78 15.64
CA ASP A 194 25.11 -4.82 15.62
C ASP A 194 25.61 -6.27 15.46
N ALA A 195 25.07 -7.21 16.25
CA ALA A 195 25.45 -8.61 16.18
C ALA A 195 25.14 -9.24 14.82
N ALA A 196 24.00 -8.89 14.23
CA ALA A 196 23.61 -9.35 12.90
C ALA A 196 24.55 -8.82 11.80
N MET A 197 24.94 -7.54 11.87
CA MET A 197 25.87 -6.93 10.91
C MET A 197 27.26 -7.58 10.95
N VAL A 198 27.77 -7.89 12.14
CA VAL A 198 29.05 -8.60 12.30
C VAL A 198 28.95 -10.04 11.78
N ALA A 199 27.87 -10.76 12.12
CA ALA A 199 27.68 -12.15 11.68
C ALA A 199 27.58 -12.30 10.16
N ASN A 200 27.04 -11.29 9.46
CA ASN A 200 26.86 -11.30 8.01
C ASN A 200 28.03 -10.65 7.25
N GLY A 201 29.14 -10.35 7.92
CA GLY A 201 30.33 -9.76 7.30
C GLY A 201 30.15 -8.33 6.80
N GLY A 202 29.04 -7.67 7.16
CA GLY A 202 28.70 -6.31 6.73
C GLY A 202 29.36 -5.22 7.58
N SER A 203 30.02 -5.58 8.69
CA SER A 203 30.68 -4.64 9.59
C SER A 203 31.80 -5.31 10.39
N THR A 204 32.83 -4.56 10.72
CA THR A 204 33.85 -4.98 11.71
C THR A 204 33.40 -4.61 13.13
N PRO A 205 34.00 -5.19 14.20
CA PRO A 205 33.72 -4.74 15.57
C PRO A 205 33.96 -3.23 15.81
N SER A 206 34.84 -2.60 15.02
CA SER A 206 35.08 -1.15 15.04
C SER A 206 33.97 -0.31 14.40
N ASP A 207 33.02 -0.93 13.70
CA ASP A 207 31.85 -0.28 13.11
C ASP A 207 30.61 -0.32 14.01
N LYS A 208 30.75 -0.90 15.21
CA LYS A 208 29.68 -1.00 16.20
C LYS A 208 29.04 0.35 16.47
N GLY A 209 27.70 0.41 16.46
CA GLY A 209 26.94 1.62 16.73
C GLY A 209 26.82 2.60 15.54
N LYS A 210 27.53 2.39 14.42
CA LYS A 210 27.42 3.27 13.25
C LYS A 210 26.08 3.17 12.51
N THR A 211 25.32 2.10 12.75
CA THR A 211 24.01 1.87 12.15
C THR A 211 22.87 2.00 13.15
N ILE A 212 23.17 2.42 14.39
CA ILE A 212 22.22 2.50 15.50
C ILE A 212 21.88 3.97 15.78
N ASP A 213 20.59 4.25 16.01
CA ASP A 213 20.03 5.57 16.33
C ASP A 213 20.40 6.67 15.32
N GLN A 214 20.64 6.28 14.07
CA GLN A 214 21.07 7.19 13.02
C GLN A 214 19.94 8.11 12.61
N THR A 215 20.23 9.41 12.57
CA THR A 215 19.24 10.43 12.23
C THR A 215 19.45 10.97 10.83
N PHE A 216 18.43 10.87 9.98
CA PHE A 216 18.46 11.30 8.59
C PHE A 216 17.35 12.32 8.31
N PRO A 217 17.69 13.50 7.75
CA PRO A 217 16.72 14.21 6.93
C PRO A 217 16.12 13.27 5.89
N ALA A 218 14.82 13.38 5.62
CA ALA A 218 14.14 12.50 4.66
C ALA A 218 14.86 12.44 3.31
N ALA A 219 15.24 13.60 2.77
CA ALA A 219 15.99 13.70 1.52
C ALA A 219 17.40 13.08 1.56
N ALA A 220 17.95 12.82 2.75
CA ALA A 220 19.27 12.22 2.96
C ALA A 220 19.20 10.75 3.41
N VAL A 221 18.01 10.15 3.44
CA VAL A 221 17.88 8.70 3.67
C VAL A 221 18.60 7.96 2.53
N PRO A 222 19.52 7.03 2.81
CA PRO A 222 20.19 6.25 1.78
C PRO A 222 19.20 5.60 0.82
N GLN A 223 19.51 5.57 -0.48
CA GLN A 223 18.60 5.04 -1.50
C GLN A 223 18.12 3.62 -1.19
N ALA A 224 19.01 2.76 -0.70
CA ALA A 224 18.67 1.39 -0.29
C ALA A 224 17.65 1.32 0.87
N LEU A 225 17.45 2.41 1.60
CA LEU A 225 16.54 2.53 2.73
C LEU A 225 15.33 3.42 2.42
N GLN A 226 15.16 3.90 1.17
CA GLN A 226 14.00 4.72 0.79
C GLN A 226 12.63 4.06 1.02
N PRO A 227 12.44 2.73 0.92
CA PRO A 227 11.16 2.11 1.28
C PRO A 227 10.69 2.44 2.70
N LEU A 228 11.60 2.84 3.61
CA LEU A 228 11.27 3.28 4.97
C LEU A 228 10.49 4.58 5.02
N TRP A 229 10.44 5.37 3.95
CA TRP A 229 9.52 6.48 3.88
C TRP A 229 8.06 6.00 4.03
N GLY A 230 7.77 4.77 3.61
CA GLY A 230 6.46 4.15 3.79
C GLY A 230 6.19 3.66 5.21
N ALA A 231 7.21 3.45 6.04
CA ALA A 231 7.07 2.86 7.37
C ALA A 231 6.52 3.85 8.42
N ASP A 232 5.75 3.35 9.39
CA ASP A 232 5.32 4.13 10.56
C ASP A 232 6.39 4.12 11.67
N ALA A 233 6.34 5.10 12.58
CA ALA A 233 7.22 5.12 13.74
C ALA A 233 6.89 3.96 14.70
N GLY A 234 7.89 3.42 15.38
CA GLY A 234 7.74 2.26 16.25
C GLY A 234 7.53 0.95 15.49
N THR A 235 8.00 0.85 14.25
CA THR A 235 7.90 -0.39 13.45
C THR A 235 9.25 -0.98 13.14
N VAL A 236 9.35 -2.30 13.19
CA VAL A 236 10.47 -3.05 12.61
C VAL A 236 10.02 -3.53 11.24
N VAL A 237 10.81 -3.24 10.23
CA VAL A 237 10.55 -3.63 8.85
C VAL A 237 11.73 -4.39 8.29
N ALA A 238 11.45 -5.32 7.38
CA ALA A 238 12.49 -5.96 6.60
C ALA A 238 12.07 -6.12 5.14
N PHE A 239 13.03 -5.90 4.25
CA PHE A 239 12.80 -5.97 2.82
C PHE A 239 14.08 -6.38 2.08
N PRO A 240 13.96 -7.04 0.92
CA PRO A 240 15.11 -7.38 0.10
C PRO A 240 15.80 -6.12 -0.42
N VAL A 241 17.12 -6.03 -0.26
CA VAL A 241 17.92 -5.02 -0.97
C VAL A 241 18.30 -5.62 -2.31
N GLN A 242 17.91 -4.95 -3.39
CA GLN A 242 18.27 -5.41 -4.73
C GLN A 242 19.78 -5.26 -4.94
N ASP A 243 20.40 -6.34 -5.41
CA ASP A 243 21.78 -6.29 -5.88
C ASP A 243 21.85 -5.44 -7.15
N GLN A 244 22.65 -4.36 -7.11
CA GLN A 244 22.89 -3.52 -8.28
C GLN A 244 23.64 -4.26 -9.40
N SER A 245 24.15 -5.47 -9.16
CA SER A 245 24.89 -6.29 -10.13
C SER A 245 24.01 -7.04 -11.15
N GLY A 246 22.67 -7.05 -10.99
CA GLY A 246 21.75 -7.64 -11.98
C GLY A 246 21.60 -9.17 -11.90
N SER A 247 22.05 -9.81 -10.81
CA SER A 247 22.01 -11.27 -10.59
C SER A 247 20.62 -11.85 -10.26
N GLY A 248 19.62 -11.02 -10.01
CA GLY A 248 18.21 -11.42 -9.86
C GLY A 248 17.80 -12.04 -8.52
N ALA A 249 18.74 -12.31 -7.61
CA ALA A 249 18.45 -12.65 -6.21
C ALA A 249 18.77 -11.46 -5.30
N PRO A 250 17.98 -11.16 -4.25
CA PRO A 250 18.41 -10.20 -3.24
C PRO A 250 19.67 -10.75 -2.58
N SER A 251 20.74 -9.97 -2.59
CA SER A 251 22.02 -10.37 -2.01
C SER A 251 21.97 -10.32 -0.48
N VAL A 252 21.09 -9.48 0.09
CA VAL A 252 20.81 -9.36 1.53
C VAL A 252 19.39 -8.82 1.77
N TRP A 253 18.85 -9.08 2.96
CA TRP A 253 17.66 -8.42 3.50
C TRP A 253 18.09 -7.31 4.46
N ALA A 254 17.59 -6.08 4.24
CA ALA A 254 17.71 -5.03 5.24
C ALA A 254 16.69 -5.30 6.35
N VAL A 255 17.10 -5.13 7.61
CA VAL A 255 16.21 -5.13 8.78
C VAL A 255 16.38 -3.80 9.49
N VAL A 256 15.30 -3.05 9.64
CA VAL A 256 15.35 -1.68 10.13
C VAL A 256 14.28 -1.45 11.18
N TYR A 257 14.68 -0.90 12.31
CA TYR A 257 13.78 -0.35 13.31
C TYR A 257 13.61 1.15 13.07
N VAL A 258 12.40 1.54 12.68
CA VAL A 258 12.00 2.94 12.50
C VAL A 258 11.55 3.48 13.84
N GLN A 259 12.49 4.02 14.60
CA GLN A 259 12.26 4.41 15.99
C GLN A 259 11.39 5.66 16.09
N LYS A 260 11.73 6.66 15.27
CA LYS A 260 11.11 7.97 15.36
C LYS A 260 11.01 8.60 13.98
N ILE A 261 9.92 9.31 13.77
CA ILE A 261 9.72 10.19 12.63
C ILE A 261 9.29 11.53 13.19
N GLN A 262 9.97 12.59 12.78
CA GLN A 262 9.69 13.95 13.19
C GLN A 262 9.36 14.79 11.98
N ASP A 263 8.14 15.26 11.94
CA ASP A 263 7.64 16.19 10.92
C ASP A 263 7.83 17.63 11.36
N ASN A 264 7.91 18.56 10.39
CA ASN A 264 8.04 19.99 10.61
C ASN A 264 9.35 20.41 11.34
N VAL A 265 10.38 19.57 11.27
CA VAL A 265 11.72 19.89 11.76
C VAL A 265 12.52 20.50 10.61
N ARG A 266 12.93 21.75 10.75
CA ARG A 266 13.71 22.44 9.71
C ARG A 266 15.02 21.69 9.50
N SER A 267 15.16 21.05 8.36
CA SER A 267 16.37 20.34 7.97
C SER A 267 16.96 21.00 6.73
N SER A 268 18.28 21.23 6.73
CA SER A 268 18.99 21.60 5.52
C SER A 268 19.15 20.35 4.66
N ALA A 269 18.17 20.09 3.79
CA ALA A 269 18.33 19.09 2.75
C ALA A 269 19.47 19.53 1.82
N GLY A 270 20.59 18.82 1.84
CA GLY A 270 21.74 19.12 0.99
C GLY A 270 21.49 18.72 -0.46
N GLY A 271 21.88 19.59 -1.41
CA GLY A 271 22.30 19.31 -2.80
C GLY A 271 21.41 18.54 -3.78
N GLN A 272 20.43 17.77 -3.33
CA GLN A 272 19.63 16.86 -4.17
C GLN A 272 18.39 17.57 -4.71
N ASP A 273 18.00 17.25 -5.94
CA ASP A 273 16.79 17.79 -6.55
C ASP A 273 15.55 17.23 -5.84
N LEU A 274 15.06 17.97 -4.86
CA LEU A 274 13.89 17.62 -4.05
C LEU A 274 12.63 17.43 -4.91
N SER A 275 12.56 18.08 -6.08
CA SER A 275 11.39 17.98 -6.94
C SER A 275 11.19 16.57 -7.49
N GLN A 276 12.28 15.84 -7.77
CA GLN A 276 12.23 14.47 -8.26
C GLN A 276 11.83 13.48 -7.18
N LEU A 277 12.26 13.72 -5.94
CA LEU A 277 11.95 12.86 -4.79
C LEU A 277 10.55 13.13 -4.21
N ALA A 278 10.00 14.33 -4.40
CA ALA A 278 8.74 14.73 -3.80
C ALA A 278 7.58 13.79 -4.17
N GLY A 279 7.46 13.38 -5.44
CA GLY A 279 6.41 12.45 -5.86
C GLY A 279 6.47 11.12 -5.12
N GLN A 280 7.64 10.49 -5.09
CA GLN A 280 7.85 9.22 -4.39
C GLN A 280 7.65 9.37 -2.88
N PHE A 281 8.21 10.41 -2.27
CA PHE A 281 8.03 10.68 -0.85
C PHE A 281 6.55 10.87 -0.47
N GLY A 282 5.78 11.59 -1.30
CA GLY A 282 4.35 11.77 -1.07
C GLY A 282 3.52 10.49 -1.23
N PHE A 283 3.90 9.62 -2.17
CA PHE A 283 3.34 8.26 -2.25
C PHE A 283 3.65 7.47 -0.98
N ASP A 284 4.90 7.49 -0.52
CA ASP A 284 5.31 6.77 0.68
C ASP A 284 4.64 7.33 1.96
N MET A 285 4.36 8.64 2.01
CA MET A 285 3.52 9.21 3.06
C MET A 285 2.09 8.66 3.04
N MET A 286 1.51 8.45 1.86
CA MET A 286 0.20 7.78 1.72
C MET A 286 0.30 6.35 2.25
N VAL A 287 1.35 5.61 1.91
CA VAL A 287 1.59 4.24 2.40
C VAL A 287 1.71 4.21 3.93
N ARG A 288 2.45 5.14 4.54
CA ARG A 288 2.51 5.28 6.00
C ARG A 288 1.15 5.58 6.60
N TYR A 289 0.41 6.52 6.01
CA TYR A 289 -0.91 6.89 6.51
C TYR A 289 -1.87 5.70 6.47
N ALA A 290 -1.81 4.85 5.43
CA ALA A 290 -2.56 3.60 5.36
C ALA A 290 -2.28 2.67 6.54
N GLN A 291 -1.04 2.58 7.03
CA GLN A 291 -0.70 1.80 8.23
C GLN A 291 -1.27 2.39 9.52
N GLN A 292 -1.34 3.73 9.60
CA GLN A 292 -1.85 4.45 10.76
C GLN A 292 -3.36 4.29 10.90
N VAL A 293 -4.10 4.38 9.79
CA VAL A 293 -5.56 4.22 9.80
C VAL A 293 -6.00 2.76 9.70
N GLY A 294 -5.13 1.89 9.20
CA GLY A 294 -5.43 0.49 8.93
C GLY A 294 -6.16 0.29 7.60
N VAL A 295 -5.72 -0.72 6.86
CA VAL A 295 -6.34 -1.18 5.61
C VAL A 295 -6.73 -2.65 5.79
N ASP A 296 -8.02 -2.94 5.63
CA ASP A 296 -8.56 -4.29 5.58
C ASP A 296 -9.04 -4.58 4.16
N LEU A 297 -8.20 -5.27 3.39
CA LEU A 297 -8.48 -5.61 1.99
C LEU A 297 -9.38 -6.84 1.93
N ASN A 298 -10.40 -6.81 1.06
CA ASN A 298 -11.23 -7.99 0.84
C ASN A 298 -10.35 -9.17 0.39
N PRO A 299 -10.39 -10.33 1.08
CA PRO A 299 -9.47 -11.45 0.84
C PRO A 299 -9.47 -11.97 -0.61
N ARG A 300 -10.53 -11.71 -1.38
CA ARG A 300 -10.58 -12.06 -2.80
C ARG A 300 -9.55 -11.34 -3.66
N PHE A 301 -9.04 -10.21 -3.19
CA PHE A 301 -7.97 -9.45 -3.83
C PHE A 301 -6.61 -9.72 -3.20
N GLY A 302 -6.51 -10.56 -2.16
CA GLY A 302 -5.25 -10.92 -1.54
C GLY A 302 -4.96 -10.15 -0.26
N VAL A 303 -3.68 -9.87 0.00
CA VAL A 303 -3.18 -9.32 1.27
C VAL A 303 -2.52 -7.97 1.01
N TRP A 304 -2.89 -6.97 1.79
CA TRP A 304 -2.28 -5.64 1.75
C TRP A 304 -0.85 -5.66 2.30
N GLU A 305 0.10 -5.09 1.55
CA GLU A 305 1.50 -4.95 1.98
C GLU A 305 1.74 -3.56 2.59
N PRO A 306 1.91 -3.46 3.92
CA PRO A 306 1.93 -2.18 4.61
C PRO A 306 3.09 -1.28 4.19
N LEU A 307 4.28 -1.84 3.94
CA LEU A 307 5.49 -1.03 3.68
C LEU A 307 5.53 -0.43 2.28
N ILE A 308 4.93 -1.10 1.29
CA ILE A 308 5.03 -0.72 -0.13
C ILE A 308 3.68 -0.29 -0.73
N GLY A 309 2.60 -0.34 0.06
CA GLY A 309 1.24 -0.07 -0.42
C GLY A 309 0.80 -1.02 -1.53
N GLY A 310 1.32 -2.24 -1.53
CA GLY A 310 1.08 -3.26 -2.55
C GLY A 310 -0.01 -4.25 -2.17
N VAL A 311 -0.32 -5.16 -3.09
CA VAL A 311 -1.22 -6.29 -2.83
C VAL A 311 -0.60 -7.60 -3.30
N SER A 312 -0.26 -8.48 -2.36
CA SER A 312 0.22 -9.84 -2.63
C SER A 312 -0.96 -10.80 -2.79
N ALA A 313 -0.75 -11.93 -3.46
CA ALA A 313 -1.80 -12.95 -3.56
C ALA A 313 -2.08 -13.64 -2.22
N SER A 314 -1.07 -13.75 -1.35
CA SER A 314 -1.14 -14.40 -0.05
C SER A 314 -0.05 -13.86 0.89
N GLU A 315 -0.16 -14.13 2.20
CA GLU A 315 0.85 -13.74 3.20
C GLU A 315 2.25 -14.32 2.90
N GLY A 316 2.29 -15.54 2.37
CA GLY A 316 3.54 -16.20 1.98
C GLY A 316 4.25 -15.50 0.82
N GLU A 317 3.53 -14.69 0.04
CA GLU A 317 4.01 -13.99 -1.15
C GLU A 317 4.30 -12.50 -0.92
N THR A 318 4.22 -12.00 0.33
CA THR A 318 4.60 -10.60 0.60
C THR A 318 6.07 -10.36 0.32
N ALA A 319 6.36 -9.21 -0.30
CA ALA A 319 7.74 -8.78 -0.59
C ALA A 319 8.45 -8.25 0.65
N THR A 320 7.71 -7.90 1.69
CA THR A 320 8.21 -7.24 2.90
C THR A 320 7.71 -7.92 4.18
N LEU A 321 8.42 -7.68 5.28
CA LEU A 321 8.02 -8.01 6.64
C LEU A 321 7.83 -6.70 7.41
N THR A 322 6.81 -6.63 8.25
CA THR A 322 6.52 -5.44 9.08
C THR A 322 5.89 -5.88 10.38
N ALA A 323 6.39 -5.36 11.50
CA ALA A 323 5.84 -5.61 12.83
C ALA A 323 5.87 -4.33 13.67
N LYS A 324 4.79 -4.08 14.42
CA LYS A 324 4.74 -2.97 15.39
C LYS A 324 5.48 -3.37 16.67
N VAL A 325 6.37 -2.50 17.13
CA VAL A 325 6.90 -2.55 18.47
C VAL A 325 5.85 -1.94 19.39
N THR A 326 5.14 -2.79 20.12
CA THR A 326 4.34 -2.30 21.23
C THR A 326 5.29 -1.99 22.37
N SER A 327 5.38 -0.72 22.78
CA SER A 327 5.99 -0.41 24.07
C SER A 327 5.24 -1.21 25.12
N ALA A 328 5.92 -2.10 25.85
CA ALA A 328 5.33 -2.75 27.01
C ALA A 328 4.77 -1.64 27.94
N PRO A 329 3.54 -1.80 28.47
CA PRO A 329 2.98 -0.85 29.44
C PRO A 329 3.85 -0.74 30.71
#